data_AF-A0A8J4U0K8-F1
#
_entry.id   AF-A0A8J4U0K8-F1
#
_cell.length_a   1.000
_cell.length_b   1.000
_cell.length_c   1.000
_cell.angle_alpha   90.00
_cell.angle_beta   90.00
_cell.angle_gamma   90.00
#
_symmetry.space_group_name_H-M   'P 1'
#
loop_
_entity.id
_entity.type
_entity.pdbx_description
1 polymer ?
#
loop_
_entity_poly.entity_id
_entity_poly.type
_entity_poly.pdbx_seq_one_letter_code
_entity_poly.pdbx_strand_id
1 'polypeptide(L)'
;NDVSHDSLLLHGPFARKPKRIRTAFSPSQLLRLERAFDKNHYVVGAERKQLANSLSLSETQVKVWFQNRRTKYKRQKLEEEGPESTQKKKGNHHINRWRIATKQGGSEDIDVTSD
;
A
#
# COMPACT_ATOMS: atom_id res chain seq x y z
N ASN A 1 6.68 45.84 -25.73
CA ASN A 1 6.46 45.30 -24.38
C ASN A 1 5.47 44.16 -24.50
N ASP A 2 5.93 42.93 -24.69
CA ASP A 2 5.19 41.76 -24.20
C ASP A 2 6.15 40.59 -24.06
N VAL A 3 6.10 39.97 -22.89
CA VAL A 3 7.11 39.07 -22.35
C VAL A 3 6.80 37.65 -22.84
N SER A 4 7.80 37.00 -23.46
CA SER A 4 7.76 35.59 -23.84
C SER A 4 7.31 34.71 -22.67
N HIS A 5 6.08 34.20 -22.74
CA HIS A 5 5.50 33.24 -21.80
C HIS A 5 5.81 31.77 -22.15
N ASP A 6 6.87 31.51 -22.93
CA ASP A 6 7.19 30.17 -23.44
C ASP A 6 8.19 29.40 -22.56
N SER A 7 7.99 29.43 -21.24
CA SER A 7 8.77 28.62 -20.28
C SER A 7 7.90 27.90 -19.24
N LEU A 8 6.60 27.75 -19.50
CA LEU A 8 5.68 27.06 -18.59
C LEU A 8 5.06 25.78 -19.14
N LEU A 9 5.40 25.34 -20.36
CA LEU A 9 4.73 24.19 -20.99
C LEU A 9 5.45 22.83 -20.87
N LEU A 10 6.57 22.71 -20.12
CA LEU A 10 7.25 21.41 -19.96
C LEU A 10 6.83 20.60 -18.72
N HIS A 11 5.92 21.11 -17.87
CA HIS A 11 5.44 20.37 -16.70
C HIS A 11 3.93 20.11 -16.80
N GLY A 12 3.54 19.29 -17.77
CA GLY A 12 2.19 18.72 -17.79
C GLY A 12 1.91 17.88 -16.54
N PRO A 13 0.64 17.75 -16.09
CA PRO A 13 0.24 16.95 -14.92
C PRO A 13 0.50 15.43 -15.06
N PHE A 14 1.18 15.02 -16.13
CA PHE A 14 1.51 13.65 -16.49
C PHE A 14 2.99 13.31 -16.32
N ALA A 15 3.81 14.21 -15.75
CA ALA A 15 5.15 13.85 -15.30
C ALA A 15 5.02 12.73 -14.26
N ARG A 16 5.21 11.48 -14.70
CA ARG A 16 5.12 10.28 -13.86
C ARG A 16 6.20 10.38 -12.79
N LYS A 17 5.84 10.94 -11.64
CA LYS A 17 6.69 10.96 -10.43
C LYS A 17 7.34 9.58 -10.31
N PRO A 18 8.68 9.52 -10.17
CA PRO A 18 9.38 8.24 -10.03
C PRO A 18 8.66 7.35 -9.01
N LYS A 19 8.33 6.12 -9.43
CA LYS A 19 7.68 5.15 -8.53
C LYS A 19 8.62 4.95 -7.33
N ARG A 20 8.14 5.25 -6.13
CA ARG A 20 8.93 5.05 -4.92
C ARG A 20 9.36 3.58 -4.86
N ILE A 21 10.67 3.35 -4.73
CA ILE A 21 11.22 2.01 -4.58
C ILE A 21 10.58 1.37 -3.35
N ARG A 22 10.04 0.17 -3.52
CA ARG A 22 9.50 -0.60 -2.41
C ARG A 22 10.64 -1.04 -1.52
N THR A 23 10.60 -0.63 -0.25
CA THR A 23 11.52 -1.09 0.78
C THR A 23 10.90 -2.29 1.48
N ALA A 24 11.68 -3.37 1.63
CA ALA A 24 11.33 -4.52 2.45
C ALA A 24 11.90 -4.32 3.86
N PHE A 25 11.11 -4.66 4.88
CA PHE A 25 11.59 -4.69 6.26
C PHE A 25 12.19 -6.05 6.58
N SER A 26 13.24 -6.07 7.40
CA SER A 26 13.84 -7.32 7.85
C SER A 26 12.88 -8.09 8.78
N PRO A 27 13.04 -9.41 8.92
CA PRO A 27 12.23 -10.19 9.86
C PRO A 27 12.31 -9.66 11.30
N SER A 28 13.49 -9.21 11.74
CA SER A 28 13.69 -8.64 13.07
C SER A 28 12.95 -7.30 13.25
N GLN A 29 12.89 -6.46 12.22
CA GLN A 29 12.09 -5.23 12.24
C GLN A 29 10.60 -5.54 12.33
N LEU A 30 10.11 -6.48 11.51
CA LEU A 30 8.71 -6.90 11.53
C LEU A 30 8.29 -7.43 12.90
N LEU A 31 9.09 -8.31 13.51
CA LEU A 31 8.81 -8.86 14.83
C LEU A 31 8.66 -7.76 15.89
N ARG A 32 9.54 -6.75 15.90
CA ARG A 32 9.44 -5.64 16.86
C ARG A 32 8.23 -4.74 16.59
N LEU A 33 7.89 -4.51 15.31
CA LEU A 33 6.71 -3.76 14.92
C LEU A 33 5.42 -4.48 15.35
N GLU A 34 5.35 -5.80 15.19
CA GLU A 34 4.23 -6.63 15.65
C GLU A 34 4.09 -6.60 17.17
N ARG A 35 5.18 -6.80 17.92
CA ARG A 35 5.17 -6.70 19.39
C ARG A 35 4.70 -5.33 19.89
N ALA A 36 5.05 -4.26 19.20
CA ALA A 36 4.56 -2.92 19.53
C ALA A 36 3.08 -2.77 19.21
N PHE A 37 2.63 -3.33 18.08
CA PHE A 37 1.22 -3.32 17.69
C PHE A 37 0.33 -4.05 18.69
N ASP A 38 0.74 -5.22 19.18
CA ASP A 38 -0.04 -6.00 20.16
C ASP A 38 -0.28 -5.24 21.47
N LYS A 39 0.64 -4.33 21.84
CA LYS A 39 0.47 -3.44 23.00
C LYS A 39 -0.47 -2.29 22.69
N ASN A 40 -0.33 -1.68 21.50
CA ASN A 40 -1.15 -0.57 21.07
C ASN A 40 -1.24 -0.52 19.53
N HIS A 41 -2.46 -0.57 19.00
CA HIS A 41 -2.72 -0.52 17.56
C HIS A 41 -2.40 0.86 16.91
N TYR A 42 -2.08 1.89 17.71
CA TYR A 42 -1.80 3.25 17.25
C TYR A 42 -0.56 3.87 17.91
N VAL A 43 0.50 4.08 17.14
CA VAL A 43 1.69 4.80 17.60
C VAL A 43 1.63 6.30 17.27
N VAL A 44 1.92 7.13 18.28
CA VAL A 44 1.82 8.60 18.20
C VAL A 44 3.12 9.28 18.63
N GLY A 45 3.35 10.50 18.12
CA GLY A 45 4.42 11.43 18.51
C GLY A 45 5.72 10.79 18.98
N ALA A 46 5.92 10.78 20.30
CA ALA A 46 7.14 10.29 20.95
C ALA A 46 7.36 8.78 20.75
N GLU A 47 6.33 7.95 20.93
CA GLU A 47 6.42 6.50 20.77
C GLU A 47 6.86 6.12 19.34
N ARG A 48 6.28 6.81 18.35
CA ARG A 48 6.65 6.61 16.94
C ARG A 48 8.11 6.95 16.70
N LYS A 49 8.59 8.08 17.23
CA LYS A 49 9.98 8.52 17.08
C LYS A 49 10.95 7.52 17.71
N GLN A 50 10.64 7.04 18.93
CA GLN A 50 11.46 6.03 19.60
C GLN A 50 11.52 4.71 18.82
N LEU A 51 10.38 4.22 18.34
CA LEU A 51 10.30 2.99 17.57
C LEU A 51 11.07 3.11 16.24
N ALA A 52 10.91 4.24 15.53
CA ALA A 52 11.63 4.55 14.30
C ALA A 52 13.15 4.50 14.50
N ASN A 53 13.65 5.19 15.54
CA ASN A 53 15.08 5.21 15.87
C ASN A 53 15.60 3.80 16.21
N SER A 54 14.87 3.03 17.03
CA SER A 54 15.30 1.69 17.45
C SER A 54 15.38 0.65 16.32
N LEU A 55 14.67 0.90 15.22
CA LEU A 55 14.55 0.02 14.05
C LEU A 55 15.34 0.53 12.84
N SER A 56 15.99 1.69 12.95
CA SER A 56 16.61 2.40 11.84
C SER A 56 15.64 2.63 10.67
N LEU A 57 14.41 3.04 10.99
CA LEU A 57 13.35 3.38 10.04
C LEU A 57 12.97 4.85 10.16
N SER A 58 12.34 5.41 9.14
CA SER A 58 11.70 6.74 9.27
C SER A 58 10.37 6.66 10.01
N GLU A 59 9.99 7.73 10.70
CA GLU A 59 8.67 7.85 11.33
C GLU A 59 7.53 7.63 10.32
N THR A 60 7.74 8.03 9.06
CA THR A 60 6.76 7.81 7.99
C THR A 60 6.61 6.32 7.66
N GLN A 61 7.70 5.56 7.59
CA GLN A 61 7.64 4.10 7.37
C GLN A 61 6.91 3.41 8.51
N VAL A 62 7.22 3.77 9.77
CA VAL A 62 6.51 3.24 10.95
C VAL A 62 5.01 3.60 10.87
N LYS A 63 4.67 4.86 10.57
CA LYS A 63 3.28 5.31 10.40
C LYS A 63 2.54 4.48 9.34
N VAL A 64 3.15 4.29 8.17
CA VAL A 64 2.57 3.53 7.05
C VAL A 64 2.41 2.06 7.43
N TRP A 65 3.40 1.45 8.10
CA TRP A 65 3.31 0.07 8.55
C TRP A 65 2.16 -0.12 9.52
N PHE A 66 2.00 0.75 10.53
CA PHE A 66 0.87 0.68 11.47
C PHE A 66 -0.48 0.86 10.78
N GLN A 67 -0.57 1.75 9.78
CA GLN A 67 -1.79 1.91 8.98
C GLN A 67 -2.12 0.65 8.18
N ASN A 68 -1.11 0.04 7.55
CA ASN A 68 -1.29 -1.22 6.81
C ASN A 68 -1.65 -2.37 7.75
N ARG A 69 -1.02 -2.43 8.92
CA ARG A 69 -1.27 -3.46 9.92
C ARG A 69 -2.70 -3.41 10.44
N ARG A 70 -3.24 -2.22 10.75
CA ARG A 70 -4.66 -2.02 11.12
C ARG A 70 -5.62 -2.47 10.02
N THR A 71 -5.31 -2.15 8.76
CA THR A 71 -6.13 -2.60 7.62
C THR A 71 -6.15 -4.13 7.54
N LYS A 72 -4.99 -4.79 7.69
CA LYS A 72 -4.90 -6.26 7.72
C LYS A 72 -5.69 -6.84 8.90
N TYR A 73 -5.51 -6.29 10.10
CA TYR A 73 -6.20 -6.73 11.32
C TYR A 73 -7.72 -6.67 11.17
N LYS A 74 -8.24 -5.54 10.66
CA LYS A 74 -9.68 -5.39 10.39
C LYS A 74 -10.18 -6.42 9.37
N ARG A 75 -9.41 -6.69 8.32
CA ARG A 75 -9.79 -7.70 7.31
C ARG A 75 -9.84 -9.10 7.93
N GLN A 76 -8.86 -9.46 8.75
CA GLN A 76 -8.81 -10.76 9.44
C GLN A 76 -10.02 -10.94 10.36
N LYS A 77 -10.40 -9.91 11.14
CA LYS A 77 -11.60 -9.97 11.98
C LYS A 77 -12.90 -10.16 11.19
N LEU A 78 -13.03 -9.54 10.02
CA LEU A 78 -14.20 -9.72 9.15
C LEU A 78 -14.28 -11.11 8.50
N GLU A 79 -13.13 -11.79 8.34
CA GLU A 79 -13.08 -13.15 7.83
C GLU A 79 -13.44 -14.18 8.93
N GLU A 80 -13.15 -13.87 10.20
CA GLU A 80 -13.48 -14.72 11.36
C GLU A 80 -14.96 -14.61 11.80
N GLU A 81 -15.62 -13.46 11.62
CA GLU A 81 -16.98 -13.18 12.13
C GLU A 81 -18.14 -13.69 11.23
N GLY A 82 -17.87 -14.50 10.20
CA GLY A 82 -18.93 -15.07 9.35
C GLY A 82 -19.73 -14.03 8.52
N PRO A 83 -20.52 -14.48 7.52
CA PRO A 83 -20.98 -13.62 6.42
C PRO A 83 -22.17 -12.67 6.74
N GLU A 84 -22.51 -12.40 8.00
CA GLU A 84 -23.79 -11.73 8.34
C GLU A 84 -23.70 -10.29 8.84
N SER A 85 -22.55 -9.60 8.79
CA SER A 85 -22.55 -8.18 9.19
C SER A 85 -21.64 -7.26 8.36
N THR A 86 -22.30 -6.39 7.59
CA THR A 86 -21.78 -5.13 7.00
C THR A 86 -20.72 -5.22 5.89
N GLN A 87 -21.19 -5.61 4.69
CA GLN A 87 -20.49 -5.38 3.42
C GLN A 87 -20.26 -3.88 3.13
N LYS A 88 -19.09 -3.32 3.46
CA LYS A 88 -18.54 -2.14 2.76
C LYS A 88 -17.47 -2.59 1.76
N LYS A 89 -17.94 -3.03 0.58
CA LYS A 89 -17.20 -3.43 -0.63
C LYS A 89 -16.39 -2.27 -1.28
N LYS A 90 -15.58 -1.51 -0.54
CA LYS A 90 -14.71 -0.48 -1.14
C LYS A 90 -13.41 -1.05 -1.72
N GLY A 91 -13.00 -2.26 -1.29
CA GLY A 91 -11.82 -2.96 -1.81
C GLY A 91 -12.04 -3.62 -3.18
N ASN A 92 -13.17 -4.26 -3.41
CA ASN A 92 -13.41 -5.00 -4.66
C ASN A 92 -13.56 -4.10 -5.89
N HIS A 93 -14.16 -2.91 -5.75
CA HIS A 93 -14.42 -2.06 -6.91
C HIS A 93 -13.13 -1.52 -7.54
N HIS A 94 -12.10 -1.19 -6.73
CA HIS A 94 -10.82 -0.69 -7.27
C HIS A 94 -10.02 -1.78 -8.00
N ILE A 95 -10.00 -3.02 -7.45
CA ILE A 95 -9.31 -4.16 -8.05
C ILE A 95 -9.97 -4.56 -9.36
N ASN A 96 -11.30 -4.62 -9.40
CA ASN A 96 -12.04 -4.93 -10.62
C ASN A 96 -11.89 -3.82 -11.67
N ARG A 97 -11.90 -2.55 -11.26
CA ARG A 97 -11.66 -1.41 -12.15
C ARG A 97 -10.24 -1.40 -12.74
N TRP A 98 -9.23 -1.74 -11.94
CA TRP A 98 -7.85 -1.92 -12.43
C TRP A 98 -7.73 -3.08 -13.41
N ARG A 99 -8.38 -4.22 -13.11
CA ARG A 99 -8.37 -5.41 -13.97
C ARG A 99 -8.97 -5.13 -15.36
N ILE A 100 -10.08 -4.39 -15.43
CA ILE A 100 -10.71 -4.00 -16.71
C ILE A 100 -9.83 -2.98 -17.45
N ALA A 101 -9.30 -1.97 -16.75
CA ALA A 101 -8.46 -0.94 -17.36
C ALA A 101 -7.11 -1.48 -17.90
N THR A 102 -6.60 -2.59 -17.35
CA THR A 102 -5.32 -3.18 -17.75
C THR A 102 -5.42 -4.33 -18.76
N LYS A 103 -6.63 -4.69 -19.23
CA LYS A 103 -6.91 -5.77 -20.21
C LYS A 103 -5.88 -6.92 -20.19
N GLN A 104 -5.61 -7.47 -19.00
CA GLN A 104 -4.93 -8.74 -18.82
C GLN A 104 -6.05 -9.78 -18.66
N GLY A 105 -6.63 -10.17 -19.80
CA GLY A 105 -7.51 -11.33 -19.88
C GLY A 105 -6.65 -12.57 -19.88
N GLY A 106 -6.78 -13.39 -18.84
CA GLY A 106 -6.21 -14.73 -18.83
C GLY A 106 -7.17 -15.73 -19.47
N SER A 107 -6.58 -16.77 -20.04
CA SER A 107 -7.16 -18.03 -20.50
C SER A 107 -7.57 -18.10 -21.98
N GLU A 108 -6.58 -18.34 -22.84
CA GLU A 108 -6.74 -19.28 -23.95
C GLU A 108 -5.64 -20.34 -23.78
N ASP A 109 -6.05 -21.60 -23.77
CA ASP A 109 -5.23 -22.78 -23.57
C ASP A 109 -4.13 -22.86 -24.64
N ILE A 110 -2.86 -22.82 -24.23
CA ILE A 110 -1.74 -23.20 -25.10
C ILE A 110 -1.69 -24.72 -25.07
N ASP A 111 -2.39 -25.33 -26.01
CA ASP A 111 -2.34 -26.76 -26.26
C ASP A 111 -0.96 -27.10 -26.86
N VAL A 112 -0.12 -27.76 -26.08
CA VAL A 112 1.17 -28.30 -26.54
C VAL A 112 0.89 -29.67 -27.15
N THR A 113 0.46 -29.68 -28.41
CA THR A 113 0.58 -30.86 -29.28
C THR A 113 1.49 -30.48 -30.44
N SER A 114 2.66 -31.11 -30.44
CA SER A 114 3.71 -30.97 -31.44
C SER A 114 3.45 -31.94 -32.59
N ASP A 115 3.52 -31.44 -33.83
CA ASP A 115 4.07 -32.15 -35.00
C ASP A 115 5.17 -31.26 -35.58
#